data_AF-S7VSK5-F1
#
_entry.id   AF-S7VSK5-F1
#
_cell.length_a   1.000
_cell.length_b   1.000
_cell.length_c   1.000
_cell.angle_alpha   90.00
_cell.angle_beta   90.00
_cell.angle_gamma   90.00
#
_symmetry.space_group_name_H-M   'P 1'
#
loop_
_entity.id
_entity.type
_entity.pdbx_description
1 polymer ?
#
loop_
_entity_poly.entity_id
_entity_poly.type
_entity_poly.pdbx_seq_one_letter_code
_entity_poly.pdbx_strand_id
1 'polypeptide(L)' 'MITEQFRNDINVIDREYPSIKIDFIEVDDYFGPELINRLSNEWSIPINFMFMGSPGDHFPYKLQELGGVRLII' A
#
# COMPACT_ATOMS: atom_id res chain seq x y z
N MET A 1 0.63 -15.67 -5.69
CA MET A 1 1.16 -15.92 -4.33
C MET A 1 2.50 -15.25 -4.20
N ILE A 2 2.75 -14.60 -3.06
CA ILE A 2 4.02 -13.90 -2.79
C ILE A 2 5.12 -14.91 -2.48
N THR A 3 6.32 -14.63 -2.96
CA THR A 3 7.47 -15.54 -2.83
C THR A 3 8.05 -15.50 -1.42
N GLU A 4 8.65 -16.61 -0.98
CA GLU A 4 9.40 -16.65 0.28
C GLU A 4 10.56 -15.64 0.27
N GLN A 5 11.21 -15.46 -0.89
CA GLN A 5 12.28 -14.48 -1.05
C GLN A 5 11.81 -13.06 -0.70
N PHE A 6 10.63 -12.64 -1.19
CA PHE A 6 10.10 -11.31 -0.89
C PHE A 6 9.87 -11.11 0.62
N ARG A 7 9.34 -12.12 1.32
CA ARG A 7 9.18 -12.04 2.78
C ARG A 7 10.53 -11.94 3.49
N ASN A 8 11.53 -12.65 3.02
CA ASN A 8 12.89 -12.56 3.54
C ASN A 8 13.50 -11.17 3.31
N ASP A 9 13.23 -10.55 2.17
CA ASP A 9 13.72 -9.19 1.87
C ASP A 9 13.16 -8.16 2.87
N ILE A 10 11.89 -8.27 3.26
CA ILE A 10 11.30 -7.42 4.33
C ILE A 10 12.03 -7.63 5.67
N ASN A 11 12.28 -8.89 6.06
CA ASN A 11 13.01 -9.20 7.29
C ASN A 11 14.44 -8.64 7.30
N VAL A 12 15.09 -8.58 6.14
CA VAL A 12 16.40 -7.94 6.00
C VAL A 12 16.28 -6.44 6.30
N ILE A 13 15.33 -5.73 5.68
CA ILE A 13 15.16 -4.29 5.89
C ILE A 13 14.89 -3.96 7.36
N ASP A 14 14.01 -4.70 8.02
CA ASP A 14 13.71 -4.52 9.46
C ASP A 14 14.95 -4.65 10.35
N ARG A 15 15.88 -5.54 9.99
CA ARG A 15 17.14 -5.73 10.74
C ARG A 15 18.13 -4.60 10.47
N GLU A 16 18.24 -4.14 9.23
CA GLU A 16 19.19 -3.08 8.84
C GLU A 16 18.73 -1.69 9.32
N TYR A 17 17.42 -1.46 9.51
CA TYR A 17 16.85 -0.19 9.96
C TYR A 17 15.97 -0.31 11.22
N PRO A 18 16.52 -0.59 12.42
CA PRO A 18 15.74 -0.87 13.63
C PRO A 18 14.80 0.25 14.10
N SER A 19 15.04 1.49 13.65
CA SER A 19 14.18 2.65 13.97
C SER A 19 12.92 2.71 13.11
N ILE A 20 12.85 1.91 12.04
CA ILE A 20 11.71 1.83 11.12
C ILE A 20 11.19 0.40 11.19
N LYS A 21 9.88 0.24 11.42
CA LYS A 21 9.24 -1.07 11.40
C LYS A 21 8.36 -1.18 10.16
N ILE A 22 8.55 -2.23 9.37
CA ILE A 22 7.74 -2.51 8.19
C ILE A 22 6.84 -3.70 8.49
N ASP A 23 5.53 -3.49 8.37
CA ASP A 23 4.54 -4.56 8.42
C ASP A 23 4.07 -4.89 7.01
N PHE A 24 4.17 -6.17 6.63
CA PHE A 24 3.69 -6.67 5.35
C PHE A 24 2.35 -7.40 5.53
N ILE A 25 1.28 -6.84 4.96
CA ILE A 25 -0.09 -7.35 5.09
C ILE A 25 -0.63 -7.69 3.70
N GLU A 26 -1.17 -8.90 3.55
CA GLU A 26 -1.90 -9.32 2.34
C GLU A 26 -3.40 -9.10 2.54
N VAL A 27 -4.03 -8.36 1.62
CA VAL A 27 -5.46 -8.10 1.62
C VAL A 27 -6.03 -8.63 0.31
N ASP A 28 -6.94 -9.60 0.41
CA ASP A 28 -7.68 -10.11 -0.74
C ASP A 28 -8.97 -9.29 -0.93
N ASP A 29 -8.89 -8.28 -1.78
CA ASP A 29 -10.01 -7.40 -2.10
C ASP A 29 -9.78 -6.70 -3.46
N TYR A 30 -10.82 -6.04 -3.97
CA TYR A 30 -10.73 -5.22 -5.16
C TYR A 30 -10.06 -3.88 -4.85
N PHE A 31 -9.01 -3.57 -5.61
CA PHE A 31 -8.28 -2.32 -5.45
C PHE A 31 -9.03 -1.13 -6.07
N GLY A 32 -9.51 -0.23 -5.22
CA GLY A 32 -10.23 0.97 -5.62
C GLY A 32 -10.50 1.93 -4.45
N PRO A 33 -11.26 3.02 -4.68
CA PRO A 33 -11.55 4.04 -3.66
C PRO A 33 -12.15 3.47 -2.38
N GLU A 34 -13.00 2.44 -2.48
CA GLU A 34 -13.68 1.82 -1.35
C GLU A 34 -12.70 1.14 -0.39
N LEU A 35 -11.78 0.33 -0.93
CA LEU A 35 -10.72 -0.30 -0.16
C LEU A 35 -9.83 0.74 0.53
N ILE A 36 -9.41 1.78 -0.20
CA ILE A 36 -8.56 2.85 0.33
C ILE A 36 -9.23 3.56 1.51
N ASN A 37 -10.51 3.94 1.36
CA ASN A 37 -11.27 4.58 2.42
C ASN A 37 -11.44 3.65 3.64
N ARG A 38 -11.69 2.36 3.41
CA ARG A 38 -11.80 1.38 4.50
C ARG A 38 -10.50 1.28 5.29
N LEU A 39 -9.38 1.06 4.60
CA LEU A 39 -8.06 0.95 5.24
C LEU A 39 -7.65 2.25 5.95
N SER A 40 -7.99 3.41 5.39
CA SER A 40 -7.76 4.71 6.02
C SER A 40 -8.46 4.83 7.37
N ASN A 41 -9.71 4.38 7.46
CA ASN A 41 -10.46 4.37 8.71
C ASN A 41 -9.95 3.31 9.69
N GLU A 42 -9.71 2.08 9.23
CA GLU A 42 -9.25 0.97 10.08
C GLU A 42 -7.88 1.25 10.71
N TRP A 43 -6.96 1.85 9.96
CA TRP A 43 -5.61 2.15 10.45
C TRP A 43 -5.49 3.56 11.00
N SER A 44 -6.54 4.38 10.91
CA SER A 44 -6.51 5.81 11.28
C SER A 44 -5.38 6.58 10.58
N ILE A 45 -5.08 6.20 9.33
CA ILE A 45 -4.07 6.84 8.48
C ILE A 45 -4.81 7.68 7.44
N PRO A 46 -4.60 9.00 7.39
CA PRO A 46 -5.21 9.81 6.34
C PRO A 46 -4.72 9.40 4.94
N ILE A 47 -5.63 9.36 3.96
CA ILE A 47 -5.35 8.87 2.59
C ILE A 47 -4.14 9.59 1.94
N ASN A 48 -3.95 10.87 2.21
CA ASN A 48 -2.83 11.65 1.67
C ASN A 48 -1.45 11.29 2.26
N PHE A 49 -1.40 10.48 3.33
CA PHE A 49 -0.19 9.87 3.87
C PHE A 49 0.07 8.47 3.28
N MET A 50 -0.87 7.94 2.49
CA MET A 50 -0.70 6.65 1.82
C MET A 50 0.02 6.85 0.49
N PHE A 51 0.89 5.89 0.20
CA PHE A 51 1.53 5.75 -1.09
C PHE A 51 0.99 4.53 -1.80
N MET A 52 0.76 4.65 -3.10
CA MET A 52 0.30 3.56 -3.94
C MET A 52 1.21 3.43 -5.15
N GLY A 53 1.51 2.20 -5.53
CA GLY A 53 2.20 1.95 -6.79
C GLY A 53 1.37 2.48 -7.96
N SER A 54 2.02 3.07 -8.96
CA SER A 54 1.32 3.55 -10.16
C SER A 54 0.51 2.39 -10.77
N PRO A 55 -0.82 2.51 -10.85
CA PRO A 55 -1.61 1.46 -11.44
C PRO A 55 -1.39 1.47 -12.98
N GLY A 56 -1.55 0.32 -13.63
CA GLY A 56 -1.32 0.19 -15.07
C GLY A 56 -2.33 0.95 -15.94
N ASP A 57 -2.08 0.98 -17.25
CA ASP A 57 -2.83 1.79 -18.24
C ASP A 57 -4.36 1.57 -18.26
N HIS A 58 -4.85 0.48 -17.68
CA HIS A 58 -6.26 0.10 -17.64
C HIS A 58 -6.92 0.33 -16.27
N PHE A 59 -6.30 1.13 -15.40
CA PHE A 59 -6.89 1.42 -14.11
C PHE A 59 -8.17 2.27 -14.27
N PRO A 60 -9.34 1.78 -13.81
CA PRO A 60 -10.61 2.39 -14.16
C PRO A 60 -10.92 3.68 -13.40
N TYR A 61 -10.11 4.02 -12.38
CA TYR A 61 -10.30 5.21 -11.56
C TYR A 61 -9.29 6.30 -11.89
N LYS A 62 -9.76 7.54 -11.96
CA LYS A 62 -8.88 8.71 -11.96
C LYS A 62 -8.26 8.90 -10.60
N LEU A 63 -7.06 9.48 -10.55
CA LEU A 63 -6.34 9.71 -9.29
C LEU A 63 -7.12 10.57 -8.29
N GLN A 64 -7.93 11.52 -8.77
CA GLN A 64 -8.77 12.35 -7.91
C GLN A 64 -9.85 11.54 -7.19
N GLU A 65 -10.31 10.44 -7.79
CA GLU A 65 -11.33 9.55 -7.22
C GLU A 65 -10.79 8.69 -6.08
N LEU A 66 -9.46 8.60 -5.95
CA LEU A 66 -8.79 7.83 -4.91
C LEU A 66 -8.57 8.63 -3.61
N GLY A 67 -9.01 9.89 -3.54
CA GLY A 67 -8.94 10.69 -2.30
C GLY A 67 -7.60 11.41 -2.06
N GLY A 68 -6.83 11.71 -3.12
CA GLY A 68 -5.61 12.52 -3.01
C GLY A 68 -4.37 11.75 -2.57
N VAL A 69 -4.34 10.43 -2.81
CA VAL A 69 -3.18 9.57 -2.55
C VAL A 69 -1.98 10.00 -3.39
N ARG A 70 -0.77 9.65 -2.93
CA ARG A 70 0.48 9.85 -3.67
C ARG A 70 0.89 8.59 -4.43
N LEU A 71 1.25 8.77 -5.71
CA LEU A 71 1.83 7.68 -6.50
C LEU A 71 3.34 7.57 -6.29
N ILE A 72 3.84 6.34 -6.31
CA ILE A 72 5.27 6.02 -6.45
C ILE A 72 5.45 5.30 -7.80
N ILE A 73 6.49 5.68 -8.53
CA ILE A 73 6.91 5.13 -9.83
C ILE A 73 8.21 4.35 -9.64
#